data_AF-A0A089LUM3-F1
#
_entry.id   AF-A0A089LUM3-F1
#
_cell.length_a   1.000
_cell.length_b   1.000
_cell.length_c   1.000
_cell.angle_alpha   90.00
_cell.angle_beta   90.00
_cell.angle_gamma   90.00
#
_symmetry.space_group_name_H-M   'P 1'
#
loop_
_entity.id
_entity.type
_entity.pdbx_description
1 polymer ?
#
loop_
_entity_poly.entity_id
_entity_poly.type
_entity_poly.pdbx_seq_one_letter_code
_entity_poly.pdbx_strand_id
1 'polypeptide(L)'
;MNCREAQRLIPLLEDFPKGSPEVEAFMRHVSGCSYCTAEWELWQESSRLIREMKTAVSDERAEAINARVMERIYLESPWLMPGDGKSPGRPGIFRRRISMWIACFLAVFLCSFLYFAIFQTPDNTSMAQTGIVPTGVAGSPGNWESVYPVSSGATEIIEPLVVSMDPTHPQYWMILSSLGVCLSIVSLTRLNRYRRH
;
A
#
# COMPACT_ATOMS: atom_id res chain seq x y z
N MET A 1 -49.58 14.71 25.42
CA MET A 1 -48.42 14.43 26.28
C MET A 1 -48.82 14.64 27.73
N ASN A 2 -48.07 14.02 28.63
CA ASN A 2 -48.17 14.23 30.07
C ASN A 2 -47.24 15.36 30.54
N CYS A 3 -47.53 16.01 31.67
CA CYS A 3 -46.68 17.08 32.21
C CYS A 3 -45.21 16.62 32.38
N ARG A 4 -44.99 15.38 32.84
CA ARG A 4 -43.64 14.82 33.00
C ARG A 4 -42.87 14.68 31.69
N GLU A 5 -43.57 14.38 30.60
CA GLU A 5 -42.98 14.31 29.26
C GLU A 5 -42.64 15.71 28.78
N ALA A 6 -43.53 16.68 29.01
CA ALA A 6 -43.31 18.08 28.66
C ALA A 6 -42.04 18.63 29.34
N GLN A 7 -41.87 18.38 30.64
CA GLN A 7 -40.70 18.82 31.41
C GLN A 7 -39.38 18.27 30.88
N ARG A 8 -39.36 16.99 30.50
CA ARG A 8 -38.17 16.35 29.93
C ARG A 8 -37.79 16.91 28.57
N LEU A 9 -38.78 17.40 27.82
CA LEU A 9 -38.56 17.99 26.51
C LEU A 9 -37.97 19.41 26.59
N ILE A 10 -38.27 20.18 27.65
CA ILE A 10 -37.87 21.60 27.78
C ILE A 10 -36.39 21.85 27.42
N PRO A 11 -35.40 21.12 27.98
CA PRO A 11 -33.99 21.37 27.68
C PRO A 11 -33.57 20.98 26.26
N LEU A 12 -34.29 20.05 25.65
CA LEU A 12 -33.98 19.48 24.33
C LEU A 12 -34.59 20.31 23.19
N LEU A 13 -35.57 21.19 23.49
CA LEU A 13 -36.28 21.99 22.49
C LEU A 13 -35.37 22.82 21.59
N GLU A 14 -34.19 23.23 22.07
CA GLU A 14 -33.21 23.98 21.26
C GLU A 14 -32.55 23.13 20.17
N ASP A 15 -32.43 21.82 20.38
CA ASP A 15 -31.74 20.90 19.47
C ASP A 15 -32.68 20.35 18.38
N PHE A 16 -33.99 20.51 18.52
CA PHE A 16 -34.94 19.99 17.54
C PHE A 16 -34.94 20.81 16.25
N PRO A 17 -35.07 20.14 15.09
CA PRO A 17 -35.30 20.85 13.83
C PRO A 17 -36.61 21.63 13.91
N LYS A 18 -36.63 22.82 13.31
CA LYS A 18 -37.82 23.68 13.26
C LYS A 18 -38.98 22.91 12.62
N GLY A 19 -40.11 22.84 13.34
CA GLY A 19 -41.31 22.16 12.86
C GLY A 19 -41.39 20.67 13.17
N SER A 20 -40.60 20.16 14.13
CA SER A 20 -40.78 18.78 14.60
C SER A 20 -42.17 18.59 15.27
N PRO A 21 -42.80 17.42 15.12
CA PRO A 21 -44.11 17.14 15.73
C PRO A 21 -44.07 17.19 17.26
N GLU A 22 -42.89 16.94 17.85
CA GLU A 22 -42.66 17.00 19.29
C GLU A 22 -42.75 18.43 19.82
N VAL A 23 -42.19 19.41 19.10
CA VAL A 23 -42.28 20.84 19.44
C VAL A 23 -43.73 21.32 19.33
N GLU A 24 -44.46 20.92 18.28
CA GLU A 24 -45.87 21.30 18.11
C GLU A 24 -46.75 20.69 19.21
N ALA A 25 -46.53 19.41 19.53
CA ALA A 25 -47.20 18.78 20.65
C ALA A 25 -46.93 19.57 21.93
N PHE A 26 -45.65 19.89 22.23
CA PHE A 26 -45.23 20.63 23.43
C PHE A 26 -45.98 21.96 23.57
N MET A 27 -45.98 22.77 22.51
CA MET A 27 -46.66 24.06 22.50
C MET A 27 -48.17 23.93 22.75
N ARG A 28 -48.80 22.88 22.19
CA ARG A 28 -50.21 22.59 22.46
C ARG A 28 -50.47 22.27 23.94
N HIS A 29 -49.59 21.52 24.59
CA HIS A 29 -49.72 21.23 26.03
C HIS A 29 -49.49 22.47 26.90
N VAL A 30 -48.46 23.27 26.58
CA VAL A 30 -48.16 24.52 27.29
C VAL A 30 -49.33 25.51 27.23
N SER A 31 -50.08 25.54 26.12
CA SER A 31 -51.28 26.38 25.99
C SER A 31 -52.44 25.96 26.91
N GLY A 32 -52.46 24.71 27.39
CA GLY A 32 -53.54 24.16 28.21
C GLY A 32 -53.17 23.88 29.68
N CYS A 33 -51.90 24.03 30.07
CA CYS A 33 -51.42 23.69 31.41
C CYS A 33 -50.60 24.83 32.03
N SER A 34 -51.18 25.52 33.01
CA SER A 34 -50.57 26.69 33.68
C SER A 34 -49.22 26.39 34.33
N TYR A 35 -49.06 25.17 34.87
CA TYR A 35 -47.81 24.74 35.50
C TYR A 35 -46.67 24.64 34.48
N CYS A 36 -46.92 23.98 33.34
CA CYS A 36 -45.93 23.89 32.27
C CYS A 36 -45.68 25.23 31.58
N THR A 37 -46.67 26.14 31.56
CA THR A 37 -46.46 27.53 31.09
C THR A 37 -45.46 28.27 31.96
N ALA A 38 -45.64 28.24 33.28
CA ALA A 38 -44.73 28.93 34.21
C ALA A 38 -43.30 28.38 34.14
N GLU A 39 -43.15 27.06 34.04
CA GLU A 39 -41.84 26.42 33.89
C GLU A 39 -41.17 26.78 32.56
N TRP A 40 -41.94 26.85 31.49
CA TRP A 40 -41.44 27.27 30.18
C TRP A 40 -40.98 28.73 30.17
N GLU A 41 -41.75 29.63 30.78
CA GLU A 41 -41.38 31.05 30.92
C GLU A 41 -40.08 31.22 31.71
N LEU A 42 -39.96 30.52 32.84
CA LEU A 42 -38.74 30.50 33.66
C LEU A 42 -37.54 29.97 32.86
N TRP A 43 -37.73 28.89 32.09
CA TRP A 43 -36.68 28.36 31.22
C TRP A 43 -36.23 29.38 30.18
N GLN A 44 -37.17 30.04 29.49
CA GLN A 44 -36.87 31.07 28.49
C GLN A 44 -36.11 32.24 29.09
N GLU A 45 -36.51 32.73 30.28
CA GLU A 45 -35.82 33.80 30.97
C GLU A 45 -34.40 33.38 31.36
N SER A 46 -34.23 32.19 31.93
CA SER A 46 -32.91 31.68 32.32
C SER A 46 -31.97 31.51 31.12
N SER A 47 -32.45 30.93 30.03
CA SER A 47 -31.69 30.74 28.78
C SER A 47 -31.31 32.08 28.16
N ARG A 48 -32.19 33.08 28.23
CA ARG A 48 -31.89 34.45 27.81
C ARG A 48 -30.79 35.07 28.67
N LEU A 49 -30.91 35.01 30.00
CA LEU A 49 -29.90 35.54 30.91
C LEU A 49 -28.54 34.90 30.71
N ILE A 50 -28.49 33.57 30.53
CA ILE A 50 -27.24 32.84 30.24
C ILE A 50 -26.62 33.32 28.91
N ARG A 51 -27.43 33.54 27.88
CA ARG A 51 -26.96 34.05 26.59
C ARG A 51 -26.45 35.49 26.70
N GLU A 52 -27.09 36.34 27.50
CA GLU A 52 -26.66 37.73 27.76
C GLU A 52 -25.39 37.79 28.61
N MET A 53 -25.22 36.86 29.56
CA MET A 53 -24.01 36.74 30.37
C MET A 53 -22.81 36.18 29.59
N LYS A 54 -23.03 35.56 28.43
CA LYS A 54 -21.96 35.00 27.62
C LYS A 54 -21.07 36.14 27.12
N THR A 55 -19.88 36.25 27.69
CA THR A 55 -18.87 37.20 27.24
C THR A 55 -18.48 36.88 25.79
N ALA A 56 -18.27 37.94 25.01
CA ALA A 56 -17.70 37.79 23.67
C ALA A 56 -16.34 37.08 23.82
N VAL A 57 -16.25 35.86 23.27
CA VAL A 57 -14.99 35.13 23.22
C VAL A 57 -14.17 35.80 22.12
N SER A 58 -12.97 36.26 22.44
CA SER A 58 -12.08 36.83 21.42
C SER A 58 -11.70 35.74 20.40
N ASP A 59 -11.52 36.14 19.15
CA ASP A 59 -11.21 35.21 18.07
C ASP A 59 -9.91 34.45 18.37
N GLU A 60 -8.92 35.08 18.99
CA GLU A 60 -7.66 34.43 19.38
C GLU A 60 -7.87 33.33 20.42
N ARG A 61 -8.80 33.54 21.37
CA ARG A 61 -9.14 32.53 22.36
C ARG A 61 -9.92 31.37 21.72
N ALA A 62 -10.80 31.67 20.78
CA ALA A 62 -11.54 30.66 20.03
C ALA A 62 -10.59 29.79 19.19
N GLU A 63 -9.63 30.40 18.49
CA GLU A 63 -8.58 29.70 17.73
C GLU A 63 -7.69 28.84 18.65
N ALA A 64 -7.25 29.38 19.80
CA ALA A 64 -6.43 28.62 20.74
C ALA A 64 -7.15 27.37 21.28
N ILE A 65 -8.46 27.48 21.53
CA ILE A 65 -9.27 26.33 21.95
C ILE A 65 -9.46 25.35 20.79
N ASN A 66 -9.77 25.85 19.59
CA ASN A 66 -9.93 25.02 18.40
C ASN A 66 -8.66 24.22 18.10
N ALA A 67 -7.49 24.86 18.13
CA ALA A 67 -6.20 24.20 17.94
C ALA A 67 -5.98 23.07 18.96
N ARG A 68 -6.27 23.30 20.24
CA ARG A 68 -6.16 22.27 21.30
C ARG A 68 -7.15 21.12 21.11
N VAL A 69 -8.37 21.42 20.68
CA VAL A 69 -9.40 20.40 20.40
C VAL A 69 -8.97 19.54 19.21
N MET A 70 -8.51 20.17 18.12
CA MET A 70 -8.02 19.46 16.95
C MET A 70 -6.79 18.60 17.26
N GLU A 71 -5.85 19.12 18.05
CA GLU A 71 -4.69 18.34 18.53
C GLU A 71 -5.14 17.07 19.26
N ARG A 72 -6.08 17.21 20.21
CA ARG A 72 -6.62 16.07 20.94
C ARG A 72 -7.36 15.07 20.04
N ILE A 73 -8.18 15.56 19.11
CA ILE A 73 -8.88 14.72 18.13
C ILE A 73 -7.87 13.94 17.29
N TYR A 74 -6.78 14.57 16.86
CA TYR A 74 -5.75 13.87 16.09
C TYR A 74 -4.97 12.84 16.92
N LEU A 75 -4.79 13.06 18.22
CA LEU A 75 -4.19 12.08 19.12
C LEU A 75 -5.13 10.89 19.39
N GLU A 76 -6.42 11.15 19.62
CA GLU A 76 -7.43 10.10 19.88
C GLU A 76 -7.85 9.36 18.60
N SER A 77 -7.86 10.06 17.46
CA SER A 77 -8.31 9.56 16.15
C SER A 77 -7.30 9.83 15.04
N PRO A 78 -6.16 9.12 14.99
CA PRO A 78 -5.06 9.47 14.09
C PRO A 78 -5.34 9.24 12.59
N TRP A 79 -6.43 8.53 12.26
CA TRP A 79 -6.90 8.36 10.88
C TRP A 79 -7.54 9.62 10.28
N LEU A 80 -7.80 10.65 11.10
CA LEU A 80 -8.44 11.90 10.67
C LEU A 80 -7.44 12.97 10.19
N MET A 81 -6.13 12.69 10.27
CA MET A 81 -5.06 13.60 9.86
C MET A 81 -5.08 13.84 8.34
N PRO A 82 -5.25 15.09 7.87
CA PRO A 82 -5.20 15.41 6.44
C PRO A 82 -3.78 15.23 5.90
N GLY A 83 -3.61 14.38 4.88
CA GLY A 83 -2.41 14.38 4.02
C GLY A 83 -1.32 13.37 4.36
N ASP A 84 -1.31 12.76 5.53
CA ASP A 84 -0.38 11.67 5.82
C ASP A 84 -1.07 10.60 6.66
N GLY A 85 -1.58 9.57 5.98
CA GLY A 85 -2.13 8.34 6.56
C GLY A 85 -1.07 7.52 7.29
N LYS A 86 -0.34 8.12 8.23
CA LYS A 86 0.50 7.47 9.21
C LYS A 86 -0.45 6.74 10.14
N SER A 87 -0.84 5.54 9.72
CA SER A 87 -1.75 4.70 10.47
C SER A 87 -1.22 4.51 11.89
N PRO A 88 -2.09 4.65 12.91
CA PRO A 88 -1.70 4.44 14.29
C PRO A 88 -1.74 2.95 14.57
N GLY A 89 -0.62 2.25 14.38
CA GLY A 89 -0.62 0.81 14.61
C GLY A 89 0.64 0.08 14.24
N ARG A 90 1.73 0.34 14.98
CA ARG A 90 2.91 -0.54 15.09
C ARG A 90 3.62 -0.95 13.78
N PRO A 91 4.02 -0.02 12.90
CA PRO A 91 4.82 -0.34 11.71
C PRO A 91 6.26 -0.78 12.02
N GLY A 92 6.79 -0.52 13.23
CA GLY A 92 8.21 -0.76 13.54
C GLY A 92 8.63 -2.23 13.47
N ILE A 93 7.84 -3.13 14.04
CA ILE A 93 8.20 -4.57 14.12
C ILE A 93 8.01 -5.24 12.76
N PHE A 94 6.95 -4.88 12.04
CA PHE A 94 6.67 -5.42 10.71
C PHE A 94 7.72 -4.95 9.69
N ARG A 95 8.08 -3.66 9.70
CA ARG A 95 9.16 -3.11 8.87
C ARG A 95 10.51 -3.78 9.17
N ARG A 96 10.82 -4.03 10.44
CA ARG A 96 12.07 -4.69 10.84
C ARG A 96 12.14 -6.15 10.37
N ARG A 97 11.02 -6.88 10.45
CA ARG A 97 10.92 -8.24 9.90
C ARG A 97 11.10 -8.25 8.39
N ILE A 98 10.40 -7.37 7.66
CA ILE A 98 10.52 -7.29 6.19
C ILE A 98 11.93 -6.86 5.77
N SER A 99 12.54 -5.92 6.48
CA SER A 99 13.94 -5.52 6.22
C SER A 99 14.90 -6.69 6.38
N MET A 100 14.68 -7.60 7.33
CA MET A 100 15.48 -8.83 7.45
C MET A 100 15.26 -9.79 6.28
N TRP A 101 14.03 -9.94 5.80
CA TRP A 101 13.74 -10.77 4.62
C TRP A 101 14.40 -10.22 3.35
N ILE A 102 14.32 -8.91 3.13
CA ILE A 102 14.97 -8.25 1.98
C ILE A 102 16.49 -8.39 2.09
N ALA A 103 17.08 -8.17 3.26
CA ALA A 103 18.51 -8.34 3.48
C ALA A 103 18.96 -9.79 3.25
N CYS A 104 18.15 -10.76 3.66
CA CYS A 104 18.43 -12.19 3.44
C CYS A 104 18.45 -12.53 1.95
N PHE A 105 17.43 -12.12 1.19
CA PHE A 105 17.39 -12.36 -0.26
C PHE A 105 18.51 -11.63 -1.01
N LEU A 106 18.86 -10.41 -0.57
CA LEU A 106 19.96 -9.65 -1.13
C LEU A 106 21.32 -10.30 -0.85
N ALA A 107 21.52 -10.85 0.35
CA ALA A 107 22.73 -11.58 0.70
C ALA A 107 22.89 -12.86 -0.14
N VAL A 108 21.82 -13.64 -0.33
CA VAL A 108 21.85 -14.84 -1.21
C VAL A 108 22.19 -14.45 -2.65
N PHE A 109 21.61 -13.35 -3.15
CA PHE A 109 21.94 -12.82 -4.48
C PHE A 109 23.41 -12.41 -4.60
N LEU A 110 23.94 -11.67 -3.62
CA LEU A 110 25.36 -11.24 -3.62
C LEU A 110 26.33 -12.42 -3.52
N CYS A 111 26.04 -13.42 -2.68
CA CYS A 111 26.87 -14.62 -2.60
C CYS A 111 26.88 -15.40 -3.92
N SER A 112 25.72 -15.53 -4.58
CA SER A 112 25.61 -16.16 -5.90
C SER A 112 26.38 -15.36 -6.97
N PHE A 113 26.27 -14.03 -6.94
CA PHE A 113 27.00 -13.15 -7.86
C PHE A 113 28.51 -13.21 -7.66
N LEU A 114 28.99 -13.16 -6.43
CA LEU A 114 30.42 -13.26 -6.12
C LEU A 114 30.99 -14.63 -6.49
N TYR A 115 30.23 -15.70 -6.24
CA TYR A 115 30.61 -17.04 -6.68
C TYR A 115 30.82 -17.07 -8.21
N PHE A 116 29.88 -16.51 -8.98
CA PHE A 116 30.01 -16.42 -10.43
C PHE A 116 31.21 -15.55 -10.86
N ALA A 117 31.39 -14.39 -10.23
CA ALA A 117 32.49 -13.48 -10.58
C ALA A 117 33.89 -14.05 -10.32
N ILE A 118 34.02 -14.98 -9.35
CA ILE A 118 35.32 -15.55 -8.94
C ILE A 118 35.57 -16.92 -9.59
N PHE A 119 34.54 -17.77 -9.71
CA PHE A 119 34.68 -19.14 -10.21
C PHE A 119 34.35 -19.31 -11.70
N GLN A 120 33.96 -18.24 -12.40
CA GLN A 120 33.90 -18.26 -13.85
C GLN A 120 35.32 -18.12 -14.42
N THR A 121 36.09 -19.21 -14.35
CA THR A 121 37.26 -19.37 -15.23
C THR A 121 36.76 -19.54 -16.67
N PRO A 122 37.40 -18.91 -17.67
CA PRO A 122 37.02 -19.06 -19.06
C PRO A 122 37.54 -20.40 -19.61
N ASP A 123 37.17 -21.51 -18.98
CA ASP A 123 37.39 -22.82 -19.58
C ASP A 123 36.14 -23.18 -20.38
N ASN A 124 36.31 -23.15 -21.70
CA ASN A 124 35.32 -23.46 -22.75
C ASN A 124 34.46 -22.30 -23.25
N THR A 125 35.09 -21.18 -23.61
CA THR A 125 34.78 -20.61 -24.92
C THR A 125 35.38 -21.51 -26.01
N SER A 126 34.91 -22.77 -26.12
CA SER A 126 35.16 -23.54 -27.33
C SER A 126 34.40 -22.79 -28.41
N MET A 127 35.17 -22.20 -29.31
CA MET A 127 34.76 -21.55 -30.54
C MET A 127 33.28 -21.79 -30.85
N ALA A 128 32.48 -20.72 -30.86
CA ALA A 128 31.24 -20.74 -31.60
C ALA A 128 31.62 -21.15 -33.03
N GLN A 129 31.46 -22.44 -33.33
CA GLN A 129 31.69 -23.03 -34.63
C GLN A 129 30.51 -22.60 -35.49
N THR A 130 30.49 -21.31 -35.80
CA THR A 130 29.67 -20.75 -36.85
C THR A 130 30.03 -21.54 -38.10
N GLY A 131 29.04 -22.21 -38.69
CA GLY A 131 29.17 -22.95 -39.94
C GLY A 131 29.35 -22.01 -41.13
N ILE A 132 30.30 -21.08 -41.04
CA ILE A 132 30.74 -20.25 -42.14
C ILE A 132 32.03 -20.89 -42.63
N VAL A 133 31.87 -21.81 -43.59
CA VAL A 133 33.00 -22.24 -44.40
C VAL A 133 33.47 -21.00 -45.18
N PRO A 134 34.75 -20.59 -45.10
CA PRO A 134 35.24 -19.48 -45.91
C PRO A 134 35.09 -19.86 -47.38
N THR A 135 34.22 -19.15 -48.10
CA THR A 135 34.09 -19.33 -49.55
C THR A 135 35.36 -18.83 -50.22
N GLY A 136 36.14 -19.76 -50.78
CA GLY A 136 37.38 -19.44 -51.49
C GLY A 136 37.10 -18.55 -52.69
N VAL A 137 37.82 -17.44 -52.78
CA VAL A 137 37.83 -16.55 -53.94
C VAL A 137 38.65 -17.23 -55.05
N ALA A 138 38.04 -17.53 -56.19
CA ALA A 138 38.73 -18.17 -57.31
C ALA A 138 39.79 -17.23 -57.89
N GLY A 139 41.09 -17.55 -57.72
CA GLY A 139 42.19 -16.83 -58.35
C GLY A 139 43.54 -16.78 -57.62
N SER A 140 43.66 -17.30 -56.39
CA SER A 140 44.94 -17.31 -55.66
C SER A 140 45.63 -18.68 -55.74
N PRO A 141 46.88 -18.77 -56.22
CA PRO A 141 47.65 -20.02 -56.23
C PRO A 141 48.24 -20.26 -54.83
N GLY A 142 47.42 -20.79 -53.93
CA GLY A 142 47.81 -21.28 -52.61
C GLY A 142 47.28 -22.69 -52.41
N ASN A 143 48.15 -23.61 -52.00
CA ASN A 143 47.87 -25.03 -51.78
C ASN A 143 46.60 -25.23 -50.93
N TRP A 144 45.58 -25.85 -51.51
CA TRP A 144 44.30 -26.11 -50.87
C TRP A 144 44.39 -27.46 -50.14
N GLU A 145 44.38 -27.45 -48.82
CA GLU A 145 44.21 -28.65 -48.01
C GLU A 145 42.81 -28.62 -47.41
N SER A 146 41.88 -29.32 -48.05
CA SER A 146 40.51 -29.44 -47.54
C SER A 146 40.48 -30.47 -46.41
N VAL A 147 40.54 -30.00 -45.16
CA VAL A 147 40.29 -30.83 -43.99
C VAL A 147 38.80 -31.10 -43.89
N TYR A 148 38.33 -32.12 -44.59
CA TYR A 148 37.06 -32.77 -44.27
C TYR A 148 37.34 -33.79 -43.16
N PRO A 149 36.65 -33.77 -42.02
CA PRO A 149 36.62 -34.95 -41.17
C PRO A 149 35.89 -36.05 -41.94
N VAL A 150 36.66 -37.02 -42.42
CA VAL A 150 36.15 -38.29 -42.96
C VAL A 150 35.42 -39.00 -41.83
N SER A 151 34.09 -38.87 -41.80
CA SER A 151 33.25 -39.84 -41.10
C SER A 151 33.06 -41.01 -42.05
N SER A 152 33.74 -42.09 -41.73
CA SER A 152 33.63 -43.35 -42.45
C SER A 152 32.33 -44.04 -42.03
N GLY A 153 31.51 -44.39 -43.03
CA GLY A 153 30.55 -45.49 -42.93
C GLY A 153 29.08 -45.12 -42.70
N ALA A 154 28.28 -45.50 -43.70
CA ALA A 154 26.87 -45.90 -43.61
C ALA A 154 25.82 -44.82 -43.29
N THR A 155 25.14 -44.39 -44.36
CA THR A 155 23.68 -44.22 -44.48
C THR A 155 22.89 -44.07 -43.18
N GLU A 156 22.57 -42.84 -42.78
CA GLU A 156 21.29 -42.55 -42.14
C GLU A 156 20.98 -41.05 -42.18
N ILE A 157 19.78 -40.78 -42.70
CA ILE A 157 18.87 -39.68 -42.39
C ILE A 157 19.51 -38.47 -41.70
N ILE A 158 19.53 -37.35 -42.42
CA ILE A 158 19.78 -36.01 -41.88
C ILE A 158 18.73 -35.75 -40.79
N GLU A 159 19.11 -35.93 -39.53
CA GLU A 159 18.32 -35.53 -38.38
C GLU A 159 18.34 -34.00 -38.26
N PRO A 160 17.17 -33.33 -38.19
CA PRO A 160 17.12 -31.89 -38.06
C PRO A 160 17.56 -31.48 -36.66
N LEU A 161 18.52 -30.54 -36.62
CA LEU A 161 18.85 -29.62 -35.53
C LEU A 161 18.10 -29.89 -34.21
N VAL A 162 18.49 -30.96 -33.52
CA VAL A 162 18.37 -30.97 -32.08
C VAL A 162 19.43 -30.00 -31.61
N VAL A 163 18.98 -28.81 -31.21
CA VAL A 163 19.79 -27.95 -30.35
C VAL A 163 20.14 -28.81 -29.15
N SER A 164 21.33 -29.40 -29.17
CA SER A 164 21.97 -29.99 -28.01
C SER A 164 22.28 -28.81 -27.08
N MET A 165 21.27 -28.42 -26.32
CA MET A 165 21.44 -27.56 -25.17
C MET A 165 22.20 -28.44 -24.16
N ASP A 166 23.54 -28.35 -24.19
CA ASP A 166 24.39 -29.16 -23.32
C ASP A 166 23.91 -29.04 -21.87
N PRO A 167 23.50 -30.16 -21.24
CA PRO A 167 22.88 -30.15 -19.93
C PRO A 167 23.97 -30.20 -18.86
N THR A 168 24.78 -29.16 -18.75
CA THR A 168 25.75 -29.02 -17.65
C THR A 168 25.69 -27.60 -17.08
N HIS A 169 24.57 -27.34 -16.40
CA HIS A 169 24.31 -26.25 -15.45
C HIS A 169 24.30 -24.80 -15.99
N PRO A 170 23.08 -24.25 -16.22
CA PRO A 170 22.70 -23.04 -15.47
C PRO A 170 21.20 -22.93 -15.11
N GLN A 171 20.41 -24.01 -15.23
CA GLN A 171 18.94 -23.91 -15.09
C GLN A 171 18.48 -23.57 -13.66
N TYR A 172 19.06 -24.19 -12.64
CA TYR A 172 18.70 -23.92 -11.24
C TYR A 172 19.02 -22.48 -10.81
N TRP A 173 20.06 -21.88 -11.38
CA TRP A 173 20.47 -20.50 -11.08
C TRP A 173 19.54 -19.46 -11.74
N MET A 174 19.09 -19.71 -12.98
CA MET A 174 18.01 -18.92 -13.60
C MET A 174 16.72 -19.01 -12.79
N ILE A 175 16.36 -20.22 -12.33
CA ILE A 175 15.17 -20.44 -11.51
C ILE A 175 15.30 -19.67 -10.19
N LEU A 176 16.46 -19.72 -9.53
CA LEU A 176 16.70 -19.03 -8.26
C LEU A 176 16.62 -17.50 -8.41
N SER A 177 17.19 -16.94 -9.49
CA SER A 177 17.11 -15.50 -9.78
C SER A 177 15.67 -15.06 -10.08
N SER A 178 14.95 -15.83 -10.91
CA SER A 178 13.55 -15.56 -11.21
C SER A 178 12.65 -15.64 -9.98
N LEU A 179 12.92 -16.60 -9.09
CA LEU A 179 12.21 -16.77 -7.83
C LEU A 179 12.46 -15.57 -6.90
N GLY A 180 13.70 -15.08 -6.81
CA GLY A 180 14.04 -13.89 -6.04
C GLY A 180 13.33 -12.62 -6.53
N VAL A 181 13.28 -12.41 -7.84
CA VAL A 181 12.54 -11.30 -8.45
C VAL A 181 11.03 -11.45 -8.20
N CYS A 182 10.49 -12.64 -8.37
CA CYS A 182 9.07 -12.92 -8.14
C CYS A 182 8.68 -12.69 -6.67
N LEU A 183 9.51 -13.13 -5.73
CA LEU A 183 9.33 -12.89 -4.28
C LEU A 183 9.40 -11.39 -3.95
N SER A 184 10.31 -10.63 -4.58
CA SER A 184 10.40 -9.17 -4.42
C SER A 184 9.13 -8.46 -4.88
N ILE A 185 8.61 -8.83 -6.05
CA ILE A 185 7.37 -8.27 -6.61
C ILE A 185 6.16 -8.65 -5.74
N VAL A 186 6.08 -9.90 -5.28
CA VAL A 186 5.00 -10.36 -4.38
C VAL A 186 5.05 -9.62 -3.04
N SER A 187 6.24 -9.35 -2.51
CA SER A 187 6.43 -8.56 -1.29
C SER A 187 5.95 -7.12 -1.48
N LEU A 188 6.37 -6.47 -2.57
CA LEU A 188 5.98 -5.09 -2.90
C LEU A 188 4.47 -4.94 -3.14
N THR A 189 3.86 -5.90 -3.85
CA THR A 189 2.41 -5.89 -4.13
C THR A 189 1.59 -6.13 -2.86
N ARG A 190 2.02 -7.04 -1.97
CA ARG A 190 1.40 -7.22 -0.65
C ARG A 190 1.50 -5.95 0.20
N LEU A 191 2.66 -5.31 0.23
CA LEU A 191 2.87 -4.04 0.96
C LEU A 191 1.95 -2.92 0.45
N ASN A 192 1.80 -2.79 -0.88
CA ASN A 192 0.96 -1.76 -1.46
C ASN A 192 -0.54 -2.01 -1.18
N ARG A 193 -0.93 -3.29 -1.05
CA ARG A 193 -2.31 -3.68 -0.72
C ARG A 193 -2.66 -3.37 0.74
N TYR A 194 -1.72 -3.54 1.68
CA TYR A 194 -1.89 -3.14 3.08
C TYR A 194 -1.85 -1.62 3.32
N ARG A 195 -1.37 -0.83 2.35
CA ARG A 195 -1.38 0.64 2.44
C ARG A 195 -2.73 1.26 2.02
N ARG A 196 -3.59 0.48 1.34
CA ARG A 196 -4.89 0.93 0.82
C ARG A 196 -6.10 0.50 1.67
N HIS A 197 -5.88 -0.32 2.70
CA HIS A 197 -6.87 -0.70 3.71
C HIS A 197 -6.42 -0.19 5.07
#